data_AF-A0A1W9RGQ1-F1
#
_entry.id   AF-A0A1W9RGQ1-F1
#
_cell.length_a   1.000
_cell.length_b   1.000
_cell.length_c   1.000
_cell.angle_alpha   90.00
_cell.angle_beta   90.00
_cell.angle_gamma   90.00
#
_symmetry.space_group_name_H-M   'P 1'
#
loop_
_entity.id
_entity.type
_entity.pdbx_description
1 polymer ?
#
loop_
_entity_poly.entity_id
_entity_poly.type
_entity_poly.pdbx_seq_one_letter_code
_entity_poly.pdbx_strand_id
1 'polypeptide(L)'
;MVKYKAFTLIELIWIIVIIGIIAVIAIPKIISLNKDAQNAADDKTISTIKTVINLLYMKNRIEGKEEYPTGAEIADVLANLEMKPDFEPHRWCYKDYGDTVIFYCNHSNTYSASGRRWWTYYRVDKDGHRAGEVVEGSDKH
;
A
#
# COMPACT_ATOMS: atom_id res chain seq x y z
N MET A 1 -32.86 -4.24 48.39
CA MET A 1 -31.56 -4.91 48.66
C MET A 1 -31.14 -5.64 47.39
N VAL A 2 -30.06 -5.21 46.73
CA VAL A 2 -29.61 -5.81 45.46
C VAL A 2 -28.77 -7.05 45.78
N LYS A 3 -29.16 -8.23 45.27
CA LYS A 3 -28.36 -9.46 45.39
C LYS A 3 -27.25 -9.44 44.35
N TYR A 4 -26.00 -9.37 44.78
CA TYR A 4 -24.85 -9.68 43.93
C TYR A 4 -24.81 -11.20 43.71
N LYS A 5 -25.04 -11.66 42.48
CA LYS A 5 -24.76 -13.05 42.10
C LYS A 5 -23.24 -13.21 42.09
N ALA A 6 -22.69 -13.93 43.07
CA ALA A 6 -21.31 -14.36 43.04
C ALA A 6 -21.13 -15.38 41.90
N PHE A 7 -20.12 -15.17 41.06
CA PHE A 7 -19.79 -16.04 39.93
C PHE A 7 -19.19 -17.35 40.42
N THR A 8 -19.55 -18.48 39.82
CA THR A 8 -18.99 -19.78 40.23
C THR A 8 -17.61 -20.01 39.61
N LEU A 9 -16.73 -20.74 40.32
CA LEU A 9 -15.39 -21.07 39.81
C LEU A 9 -15.47 -21.87 38.50
N ILE A 10 -16.42 -22.81 38.43
CA ILE A 10 -16.65 -23.61 37.23
C ILE A 10 -17.08 -22.73 36.05
N GLU A 11 -17.81 -21.65 36.31
CA GLU A 11 -18.21 -20.73 35.24
C GLU A 11 -17.01 -20.02 34.60
N LEU A 12 -16.03 -19.66 35.43
CA LEU A 12 -14.82 -19.02 34.93
C LEU A 12 -13.97 -20.00 34.10
N ILE A 13 -13.90 -21.26 34.53
CA ILE A 13 -13.12 -22.31 33.86
C ILE A 13 -13.68 -22.60 32.47
N TRP A 14 -15.00 -22.73 32.29
CA TRP A 14 -15.51 -23.00 30.95
C TRP A 14 -15.33 -21.80 30.01
N ILE A 15 -15.39 -20.56 30.51
CA ILE A 15 -15.18 -19.36 29.69
C ILE A 15 -13.76 -19.33 29.12
N ILE A 16 -12.74 -19.58 29.94
CA ILE A 16 -11.36 -19.60 29.45
C ILE A 16 -11.11 -20.73 28.45
N VAL A 17 -11.78 -21.87 28.60
CA VAL A 17 -11.69 -22.99 27.65
C VAL A 17 -12.31 -22.60 26.31
N ILE A 18 -13.49 -22.00 26.31
CA ILE A 18 -14.15 -21.56 25.07
C ILE A 18 -13.33 -20.46 24.37
N ILE A 19 -12.85 -19.46 25.12
CA ILE A 19 -11.97 -18.41 24.57
C ILE A 19 -10.69 -19.03 23.99
N GLY A 20 -10.11 -20.03 24.65
CA GLY A 20 -8.93 -20.74 24.16
C GLY A 20 -9.15 -21.41 22.81
N ILE A 21 -10.26 -22.13 22.63
CA ILE A 21 -10.59 -22.80 21.35
C ILE A 21 -10.80 -21.77 20.24
N ILE A 22 -11.56 -20.70 20.51
CA ILE A 22 -11.82 -19.64 19.53
C ILE A 22 -10.53 -18.94 19.12
N ALA A 23 -9.64 -18.66 20.07
CA ALA A 23 -8.38 -17.97 19.80
C ALA A 23 -7.49 -18.76 18.83
N VAL A 24 -7.35 -20.08 19.01
CA VAL A 24 -6.53 -20.93 18.13
C VAL A 24 -7.01 -20.89 16.68
N ILE A 25 -8.33 -20.86 16.46
CA ILE A 25 -8.92 -20.81 15.10
C ILE A 25 -8.85 -19.39 14.52
N ALA A 26 -9.05 -18.36 15.35
CA ALA A 26 -9.16 -16.97 14.89
C ALA A 26 -7.79 -16.33 14.55
N ILE A 27 -6.74 -16.59 15.34
CA ILE A 27 -5.41 -15.97 15.17
C ILE A 27 -4.83 -16.13 13.76
N PRO A 28 -4.73 -17.33 13.16
CA PRO A 28 -4.12 -17.48 11.84
C PRO A 28 -4.90 -16.72 10.76
N LYS A 29 -6.23 -16.70 10.86
CA LYS A 29 -7.10 -15.99 9.92
C LYS A 29 -6.97 -14.46 10.06
N ILE A 30 -6.81 -13.95 11.27
CA ILE A 30 -6.61 -12.51 11.48
C ILE A 30 -5.28 -12.05 10.84
N ILE A 31 -4.23 -12.85 10.94
CA ILE A 31 -2.93 -12.54 10.32
C ILE A 31 -3.04 -12.49 8.79
N SER A 32 -3.71 -13.46 8.16
CA SER A 32 -3.91 -13.44 6.70
C SER A 32 -4.77 -12.25 6.26
N LEU A 33 -5.86 -11.96 6.97
CA LEU A 33 -6.74 -10.83 6.67
C LEU A 33 -6.02 -9.49 6.76
N ASN A 34 -5.11 -9.30 7.71
CA ASN A 34 -4.32 -8.08 7.81
C ASN A 34 -3.40 -7.91 6.59
N LYS A 35 -2.77 -8.99 6.13
CA LYS A 35 -1.92 -8.97 4.92
C LYS A 35 -2.75 -8.66 3.67
N ASP A 36 -3.91 -9.30 3.53
CA ASP A 36 -4.80 -9.07 2.40
C ASP A 36 -5.35 -7.64 2.39
N ALA A 37 -5.69 -7.10 3.56
CA ALA A 37 -6.13 -5.72 3.72
C ALA A 37 -5.03 -4.71 3.36
N GLN A 38 -3.77 -4.99 3.72
CA GLN A 38 -2.62 -4.17 3.32
C GLN A 38 -2.43 -4.20 1.80
N ASN A 39 -2.43 -5.37 1.18
CA ASN A 39 -2.31 -5.50 -0.28
C ASN A 39 -3.44 -4.76 -1.00
N ALA A 40 -4.68 -4.87 -0.51
CA ALA A 40 -5.83 -4.14 -1.08
C ALA A 40 -5.70 -2.62 -0.92
N ALA A 41 -5.13 -2.14 0.19
CA ALA A 41 -4.85 -0.72 0.38
C ALA A 41 -3.77 -0.21 -0.60
N ASP A 42 -2.77 -1.04 -0.89
CA ASP A 42 -1.75 -0.72 -1.89
C ASP A 42 -2.35 -0.61 -3.28
N ASP A 43 -3.16 -1.59 -3.68
CA ASP A 43 -3.80 -1.63 -4.99
C ASP A 43 -4.72 -0.41 -5.19
N LYS A 44 -5.45 -0.01 -4.14
CA LYS A 44 -6.24 1.23 -4.13
C LYS A 44 -5.37 2.47 -4.34
N THR A 45 -4.23 2.52 -3.66
CA THR A 45 -3.29 3.65 -3.75
C THR A 45 -2.74 3.77 -5.17
N ILE A 46 -2.31 2.66 -5.78
CA ILE A 46 -1.85 2.65 -7.17
C ILE A 46 -2.94 2.99 -8.17
N SER A 47 -4.17 2.53 -7.95
CA SER A 47 -5.29 2.94 -8.81
C SER A 47 -5.49 4.46 -8.78
N THR A 48 -5.25 5.08 -7.62
CA THR A 48 -5.32 6.53 -7.46
C THR A 48 -4.15 7.21 -8.17
N ILE A 49 -2.92 6.68 -8.03
CA ILE A 49 -1.74 7.17 -8.77
C ILE A 49 -1.98 7.12 -10.28
N LYS A 50 -2.48 6.00 -10.82
CA LYS A 50 -2.83 5.87 -12.25
C LYS A 50 -3.86 6.92 -12.70
N THR A 51 -4.83 7.22 -11.84
CA THR A 51 -5.85 8.24 -12.11
C THR A 51 -5.21 9.63 -12.17
N VAL A 52 -4.33 9.95 -11.22
CA VAL A 52 -3.60 11.23 -11.18
C VAL A 52 -2.66 11.38 -12.37
N ILE A 53 -1.95 10.33 -12.78
CA ILE A 53 -1.10 10.34 -13.98
C ILE A 53 -1.91 10.76 -15.20
N ASN A 54 -3.07 10.13 -15.42
CA ASN A 54 -3.93 10.45 -16.56
C ASN A 54 -4.49 11.88 -16.48
N LEU A 55 -4.90 12.33 -15.28
CA LEU A 55 -5.41 13.68 -15.06
C LEU A 55 -4.34 14.73 -15.40
N LEU A 56 -3.12 14.57 -14.89
CA LEU A 56 -2.00 15.48 -15.13
C LEU A 56 -1.56 15.46 -16.60
N TYR A 57 -1.52 14.29 -17.21
CA TYR A 57 -1.24 14.18 -18.64
C TYR A 57 -2.29 14.93 -19.49
N MET A 58 -3.58 14.77 -19.18
CA MET A 58 -4.64 15.53 -19.86
C MET A 58 -4.50 17.05 -19.65
N LYS A 59 -4.13 17.47 -18.44
CA LYS A 59 -3.85 18.87 -18.13
C LYS A 59 -2.70 19.41 -19.00
N ASN A 60 -1.57 18.70 -19.06
CA ASN A 60 -0.43 19.09 -19.87
C ASN A 60 -0.79 19.21 -21.36
N ARG A 61 -1.62 18.27 -21.88
CA ARG A 61 -2.09 18.33 -23.27
C ARG A 61 -2.95 19.55 -23.57
N ILE A 62 -3.77 20.00 -22.63
CA ILE A 62 -4.56 21.24 -22.77
C ILE A 62 -3.61 22.46 -22.82
N GLU A 63 -2.50 22.41 -22.12
CA GLU A 63 -1.44 23.43 -22.15
C GLU A 63 -0.52 23.31 -23.38
N GLY A 64 -0.79 22.37 -24.29
CA GLY A 64 0.00 22.16 -25.52
C GLY A 64 1.28 21.35 -25.31
N LYS A 65 1.46 20.71 -24.15
CA LYS A 65 2.60 19.83 -23.85
C LYS A 65 2.15 18.38 -23.92
N GLU A 66 2.84 17.55 -24.69
CA GLU A 66 2.61 16.09 -24.73
C GLU A 66 3.54 15.36 -23.76
N GLU A 67 3.61 15.88 -22.53
CA GLU A 67 4.52 15.37 -21.51
C GLU A 67 3.76 14.65 -20.41
N TYR A 68 4.23 13.45 -20.12
CA TYR A 68 3.81 12.64 -18.99
C TYR A 68 4.40 13.19 -17.68
N PRO A 69 3.59 13.30 -16.60
CA PRO A 69 3.99 13.95 -15.36
C PRO A 69 5.21 13.30 -14.69
N THR A 70 5.99 14.12 -14.01
CA THR A 70 7.08 13.73 -13.12
C THR A 70 6.55 13.08 -11.84
N GLY A 71 7.42 12.36 -11.13
CA GLY A 71 7.09 11.81 -9.81
C GLY A 71 6.78 12.90 -8.78
N ALA A 72 7.45 14.06 -8.88
CA ALA A 72 7.19 15.20 -8.02
C ALA A 72 5.79 15.79 -8.24
N GLU A 73 5.37 16.01 -9.49
CA GLU A 73 4.03 16.53 -9.81
C GLU A 73 2.93 15.58 -9.32
N ILE A 74 3.15 14.26 -9.41
CA ILE A 74 2.22 13.26 -8.90
C ILE A 74 2.16 13.30 -7.36
N ALA A 75 3.32 13.40 -6.70
CA ALA A 75 3.41 13.49 -5.25
C ALA A 75 2.74 14.76 -4.69
N ASP A 76 2.82 15.89 -5.40
CA ASP A 76 2.17 17.15 -5.02
C ASP A 76 0.63 17.04 -5.03
N VAL A 77 0.05 16.38 -6.04
CA VAL A 77 -1.40 16.13 -6.09
C VAL A 77 -1.82 15.15 -4.98
N LEU A 78 -0.94 14.21 -4.64
CA LEU A 78 -1.16 13.18 -3.63
C LEU A 78 -0.50 13.52 -2.29
N ALA A 79 -0.54 14.81 -1.88
CA ALA A 79 0.10 15.28 -0.66
C ALA A 79 -0.27 14.48 0.60
N ASN A 80 -1.49 13.91 0.67
CA ASN A 80 -1.94 13.06 1.78
C ASN A 80 -1.14 11.75 1.94
N LEU A 81 -0.45 11.29 0.88
CA LEU A 81 0.41 10.12 0.94
C LEU A 81 1.83 10.47 1.42
N GLU A 82 2.14 11.76 1.55
CA GLU A 82 3.43 12.28 2.01
C GLU A 82 4.64 11.58 1.34
N MET A 83 4.54 11.34 0.03
CA MET A 83 5.54 10.52 -0.65
C MET A 83 6.92 11.16 -0.61
N LYS A 84 7.94 10.34 -0.34
CA LYS A 84 9.33 10.78 -0.32
C LYS A 84 10.08 10.34 -1.58
N PRO A 85 11.01 11.16 -2.09
CA PRO A 85 11.84 10.82 -3.26
C PRO A 85 12.87 9.71 -2.95
N ASP A 86 13.12 9.45 -1.67
CA ASP A 86 14.02 8.42 -1.19
C ASP A 86 13.30 7.42 -0.30
N PHE A 87 13.89 6.25 -0.15
CA PHE A 87 13.31 5.16 0.63
C PHE A 87 13.21 5.53 2.11
N GLU A 88 12.00 5.46 2.65
CA GLU A 88 11.73 5.54 4.08
C GLU A 88 10.86 4.35 4.52
N PRO A 89 11.18 3.69 5.64
CA PRO A 89 10.34 2.62 6.19
C PRO A 89 8.91 3.13 6.45
N HIS A 90 7.91 2.26 6.27
CA HIS A 90 6.50 2.55 6.56
C HIS A 90 5.87 3.68 5.73
N ARG A 91 6.46 4.04 4.58
CA ARG A 91 5.93 5.11 3.71
C ARG A 91 5.80 4.66 2.26
N TRP A 92 4.95 5.39 1.55
CA TRP A 92 4.98 5.44 0.10
C TRP A 92 6.15 6.33 -0.33
N CYS A 93 6.89 5.87 -1.31
CA CYS A 93 8.02 6.59 -1.88
C CYS A 93 7.93 6.56 -3.40
N TYR A 94 8.59 7.50 -4.04
CA TYR A 94 8.79 7.51 -5.49
C TYR A 94 10.26 7.73 -5.80
N LYS A 95 10.71 7.29 -6.97
CA LYS A 95 12.03 7.66 -7.51
C LYS A 95 11.87 8.00 -8.97
N ASP A 96 12.23 9.22 -9.34
CA ASP A 96 12.13 9.73 -10.70
C ASP A 96 13.50 9.65 -11.39
N TYR A 97 13.53 8.98 -12.54
CA TYR A 97 14.71 8.81 -13.38
C TYR A 97 14.63 9.65 -14.67
N GLY A 98 13.62 10.51 -14.79
CA GLY A 98 13.33 11.30 -15.98
C GLY A 98 12.49 10.53 -17.01
N ASP A 99 12.94 9.35 -17.41
CA ASP A 99 12.21 8.48 -18.35
C ASP A 99 11.15 7.61 -17.68
N THR A 100 11.36 7.29 -16.41
CA THR A 100 10.56 6.37 -15.61
C THR A 100 10.44 6.89 -14.19
N VAL A 101 9.31 6.59 -13.56
CA VAL A 101 9.10 6.84 -12.13
C VAL A 101 8.76 5.51 -11.48
N ILE A 102 9.48 5.17 -10.41
CA ILE A 102 9.19 3.96 -9.63
C ILE A 102 8.50 4.38 -8.35
N PHE A 103 7.25 3.95 -8.16
CA PHE A 103 6.55 4.04 -6.88
C PHE A 103 6.78 2.76 -6.09
N TYR A 104 7.02 2.86 -4.80
CA TYR A 104 7.18 1.68 -3.96
C TYR A 104 6.69 1.93 -2.54
N CYS A 105 6.23 0.86 -1.89
CA CYS A 105 5.83 0.88 -0.49
C CYS A 105 6.58 -0.22 0.28
N ASN A 106 6.92 0.06 1.54
CA ASN A 106 7.48 -0.92 2.44
C ASN A 106 6.77 -0.88 3.79
N HIS A 107 6.04 -1.95 4.10
CA HIS A 107 5.32 -2.12 5.36
C HIS A 107 6.20 -2.69 6.49
N SER A 108 7.48 -2.94 6.23
CA SER A 108 8.44 -3.35 7.26
C SER A 108 9.06 -2.13 7.96
N ASN A 109 9.42 -2.30 9.24
CA ASN A 109 10.10 -1.27 10.04
C ASN A 109 11.61 -1.23 9.75
N THR A 110 12.02 -1.77 8.60
CA THR A 110 13.42 -2.00 8.29
C THR A 110 13.78 -1.26 7.01
N TYR A 111 15.06 -0.89 6.90
CA TYR A 111 15.63 -0.41 5.64
C TYR A 111 15.88 -1.54 4.62
N SER A 112 15.30 -2.71 4.86
CA SER A 112 15.45 -3.85 3.98
C SER A 112 14.65 -3.65 2.70
N ALA A 113 15.26 -4.02 1.59
CA ALA A 113 14.57 -4.14 0.32
C ALA A 113 13.52 -5.26 0.30
N SER A 114 13.66 -6.27 1.18
CA SER A 114 12.88 -7.51 1.16
C SER A 114 11.38 -7.26 1.35
N GLY A 115 10.56 -7.78 0.43
CA GLY A 115 9.10 -7.73 0.51
C GLY A 115 8.48 -6.42 0.06
N ARG A 116 9.22 -5.57 -0.66
CA ARG A 116 8.68 -4.39 -1.31
C ARG A 116 7.85 -4.78 -2.52
N ARG A 117 6.75 -4.04 -2.71
CA ARG A 117 6.05 -3.95 -3.98
C ARG A 117 6.44 -2.63 -4.62
N TRP A 118 6.59 -2.63 -5.94
CA TRP A 118 6.84 -1.41 -6.69
C TRP A 118 6.08 -1.39 -8.00
N TRP A 119 5.89 -0.20 -8.52
CA TRP A 119 5.22 0.06 -9.78
C TRP A 119 6.06 1.02 -10.59
N THR A 120 6.50 0.56 -11.75
CA THR A 120 7.25 1.37 -12.70
C THR A 120 6.26 2.03 -13.65
N TYR A 121 6.24 3.34 -13.62
CA TYR A 121 5.52 4.20 -14.53
C TYR A 121 6.48 4.71 -15.61
N TYR A 122 6.13 4.49 -16.88
CA TYR A 122 6.93 4.91 -18.03
C TYR A 122 6.44 6.26 -18.55
N ARG A 123 7.31 7.28 -18.54
CA ARG A 123 7.01 8.61 -19.08
C ARG A 123 7.32 8.73 -20.56
N VAL A 124 8.18 7.83 -21.06
CA VAL A 124 8.54 7.67 -22.47
C VAL A 124 8.50 6.19 -22.83
N ASP A 125 8.36 5.89 -24.12
CA ASP A 125 8.44 4.50 -24.60
C ASP A 125 9.83 3.94 -24.31
N LYS A 126 9.91 2.87 -23.51
CA LYS A 126 11.17 2.27 -23.05
C LYS A 126 10.97 0.80 -22.66
N ASP A 127 11.98 -0.03 -22.91
CA ASP A 127 12.02 -1.45 -22.49
C ASP A 127 10.80 -2.27 -22.95
N GLY A 128 10.19 -1.89 -24.09
CA GLY A 128 8.98 -2.53 -24.62
C GLY A 128 7.68 -2.06 -23.99
N HIS A 129 7.73 -1.11 -23.06
CA HIS A 129 6.58 -0.49 -22.43
C HIS A 129 6.28 0.88 -23.05
N ARG A 130 4.99 1.22 -23.08
CA ARG A 130 4.50 2.47 -23.67
C ARG A 130 4.50 3.60 -22.64
N ALA A 131 4.69 4.83 -23.09
CA ALA A 131 4.47 6.00 -22.26
C ALA A 131 3.04 6.00 -21.69
N GLY A 132 2.89 6.27 -20.40
CA GLY A 132 1.62 6.13 -19.68
C GLY A 132 1.42 4.77 -19.02
N GLU A 133 2.18 3.74 -19.39
CA GLU A 133 2.04 2.40 -18.83
C GLU A 133 2.60 2.34 -17.40
N VAL A 134 1.89 1.60 -16.55
CA VAL A 134 2.30 1.36 -15.15
C VAL A 134 2.34 -0.15 -14.92
N VAL A 135 3.53 -0.66 -14.65
CA VAL A 135 3.82 -2.09 -14.51
C VAL A 135 4.19 -2.40 -13.08
N GLU A 136 3.56 -3.43 -12.51
CA GLU A 136 3.88 -3.90 -11.17
C GLU A 136 5.09 -4.84 -11.18
N GLY A 137 5.97 -4.68 -10.19
CA GLY A 137 6.99 -5.63 -9.81
C GLY A 137 6.94 -5.91 -8.31
N SER A 138 7.42 -7.08 -7.92
CA SER A 138 7.58 -7.47 -6.52
C SER A 138 8.88 -8.23 -6.34
N ASP A 139 9.52 -8.03 -5.20
CA ASP A 139 10.65 -8.87 -4.82
C ASP A 139 10.09 -10.29 -4.61
N LYS A 140 10.58 -11.25 -5.40
CA LYS A 140 10.30 -12.66 -5.13
C LYS A 140 10.85 -12.96 -3.74
N HIS A 141 9.97 -13.33 -2.82
CA HIS A 141 10.37 -13.91 -1.53
C HIS A 141 11.23 -15.15 -1.74
#